data_AF-A0A6I4ZV68-F1
#
_entry.id   AF-A0A6I4ZV68-F1
#
_cell.length_a   1.000
_cell.length_b   1.000
_cell.length_c   1.000
_cell.angle_alpha   90.00
_cell.angle_beta   90.00
_cell.angle_gamma   90.00
#
_symmetry.space_group_name_H-M   'P 1'
#
loop_
_entity.id
_entity.type
_entity.pdbx_description
1 polymer ?
#
loop_
_entity_poly.entity_id
_entity_poly.type
_entity_poly.pdbx_seq_one_letter_code
_entity_poly.pdbx_strand_id
1 'polypeptide(L)'
;MVLLPEIDTNSSSSFTIINDEEEVKEDVPLPTKLHPEVEKAKEKLKQLAEEQGIDIVITDGIRTKKEQNKLYAQGRTDKGDIVTHARGGESYHNYGLAIDYALKLDNGEVIWDIEHDGNGNGKADWMEVARIAKDLGFEWGGDWPSFKDYPHLQMDFGLSIRELRRGERPSEQTYADEQAEDMG
;
A
#
# COMPACT_ATOMS: atom_id res chain seq x y z
N MET A 1 73.65 31.05 -4.62
CA MET A 1 72.82 31.56 -3.50
C MET A 1 71.60 30.65 -3.44
N VAL A 2 71.46 29.93 -2.33
CA VAL A 2 70.49 28.85 -2.12
C VAL A 2 69.17 29.47 -1.66
N LEU A 3 68.07 29.18 -2.35
CA LEU A 3 66.70 29.32 -1.81
C LEU A 3 65.82 28.19 -2.36
N LEU A 4 65.36 27.33 -1.46
CA LEU A 4 64.17 26.47 -1.57
C LEU A 4 63.30 26.80 -0.33
N PRO A 5 62.02 26.39 -0.26
CA PRO A 5 60.91 26.52 -1.21
C PRO A 5 59.65 27.11 -0.50
N GLU A 6 58.56 27.39 -1.21
CA GLU A 6 57.22 27.36 -0.61
C GLU A 6 56.27 26.52 -1.46
N ILE A 7 55.59 25.60 -0.78
CA ILE A 7 54.64 24.63 -1.31
C ILE A 7 53.27 25.22 -0.98
N ASP A 8 52.49 25.57 -2.00
CA ASP A 8 51.17 26.16 -1.79
C ASP A 8 50.15 25.03 -1.57
N THR A 9 49.84 24.74 -0.30
CA THR A 9 48.80 23.80 0.09
C THR A 9 47.48 24.55 0.26
N ASN A 10 46.74 24.77 -0.82
CA ASN A 10 45.34 25.11 -0.70
C ASN A 10 44.49 24.51 -1.82
N SER A 11 44.27 23.20 -1.71
CA SER A 11 43.17 22.51 -2.37
C SER A 11 42.25 21.96 -1.28
N SER A 12 41.52 22.85 -0.61
CA SER A 12 40.40 22.46 0.23
C SER A 12 39.13 22.44 -0.63
N SER A 13 38.97 21.36 -1.40
CA SER A 13 37.65 20.99 -1.88
C SER A 13 36.90 20.43 -0.68
N SER A 14 36.12 21.29 -0.03
CA SER A 14 35.17 20.88 1.00
C SER A 14 34.16 19.92 0.37
N PHE A 15 34.40 18.62 0.58
CA PHE A 15 33.42 17.59 0.35
C PHE A 15 32.39 17.72 1.46
N THR A 16 31.29 18.42 1.20
CA THR A 16 30.15 18.43 2.10
C THR A 16 29.58 17.02 2.13
N ILE A 17 29.90 16.28 3.19
CA ILE A 17 29.12 15.11 3.59
C ILE A 17 27.75 15.67 3.99
N ILE A 18 26.78 15.62 3.08
CA ILE A 18 25.38 15.84 3.43
C ILE A 18 24.98 14.59 4.19
N ASN A 19 24.95 14.69 5.52
CA ASN A 19 24.25 13.71 6.34
C ASN A 19 22.76 13.95 6.13
N ASP A 20 22.15 13.21 5.20
CA ASP A 20 20.69 13.05 5.11
C ASP A 20 20.19 12.20 6.28
N GLU A 21 20.37 12.70 7.51
CA GLU A 21 19.59 12.24 8.64
C GLU A 21 18.21 12.89 8.52
N GLU A 22 17.36 12.33 7.65
CA GLU A 22 15.93 12.64 7.65
C GLU A 22 15.38 12.45 9.06
N GLU A 23 14.87 13.55 9.62
CA GLU A 23 14.40 13.68 11.00
C GLU A 23 13.25 12.69 11.27
N VAL A 24 13.42 11.81 12.27
CA VAL A 24 12.35 10.90 12.70
C VAL A 24 11.29 11.73 13.42
N LYS A 25 10.07 11.77 12.89
CA LYS A 25 8.93 12.43 13.53
C LYS A 25 8.44 11.55 14.68
N GLU A 26 8.99 11.76 15.88
CA GLU A 26 8.54 11.04 17.07
C GLU A 26 7.05 11.35 17.38
N ASP A 27 6.35 10.34 17.92
CA ASP A 27 4.97 10.43 18.42
C ASP A 27 3.84 10.75 17.40
N VAL A 28 4.04 10.58 16.09
CA VAL A 28 2.91 10.69 15.14
C VAL A 28 1.91 9.54 15.36
N PRO A 29 0.65 9.84 15.74
CA PRO A 29 -0.33 8.79 16.01
C PRO A 29 -0.61 7.95 14.76
N LEU A 30 -0.96 6.69 14.96
CA LEU A 30 -1.49 5.86 13.89
C LEU A 30 -2.92 6.30 13.58
N PRO A 31 -3.34 6.27 12.31
CA PRO A 31 -4.72 6.57 11.95
C PRO A 31 -5.66 5.53 12.56
N THR A 32 -6.93 5.93 12.69
CA THR A 32 -8.03 5.07 13.19
C THR A 32 -9.11 4.83 12.14
N LYS A 33 -8.93 5.40 10.94
CA LYS A 33 -9.81 5.28 9.77
C LYS A 33 -8.97 5.19 8.50
N LEU A 34 -9.59 4.76 7.41
CA LEU A 34 -8.97 4.82 6.08
C LEU A 34 -8.65 6.27 5.68
N HIS A 35 -7.58 6.43 4.89
CA HIS A 35 -7.29 7.70 4.24
C HIS A 35 -8.48 8.09 3.33
N PRO A 36 -8.86 9.39 3.26
CA PRO A 36 -10.04 9.81 2.48
C PRO A 36 -10.06 9.34 1.03
N GLU A 37 -8.92 9.36 0.33
CA GLU A 37 -8.85 8.88 -1.06
C GLU A 37 -8.99 7.36 -1.15
N VAL A 38 -8.46 6.60 -0.18
CA VAL A 38 -8.66 5.14 -0.12
C VAL A 38 -10.13 4.81 0.15
N GLU A 39 -10.77 5.55 1.06
CA GLU A 39 -12.21 5.40 1.36
C GLU A 39 -13.08 5.70 0.13
N LYS A 40 -12.77 6.79 -0.59
CA LYS A 40 -13.46 7.18 -1.82
C LYS A 40 -13.25 6.16 -2.94
N ALA A 41 -12.02 5.70 -3.16
CA ALA A 41 -11.70 4.70 -4.16
C ALA A 41 -12.34 3.34 -3.83
N LYS A 42 -12.39 2.95 -2.56
CA LYS A 42 -13.11 1.76 -2.08
C LYS A 42 -14.60 1.81 -2.40
N GLU A 43 -15.29 2.92 -2.13
CA GLU A 43 -16.71 3.04 -2.48
C GLU A 43 -16.92 3.08 -4.00
N LYS A 44 -16.01 3.71 -4.75
CA LYS A 44 -16.08 3.70 -6.22
C LYS A 44 -15.83 2.32 -6.80
N LEU A 45 -14.92 1.53 -6.23
CA LEU A 45 -14.63 0.15 -6.61
C LEU A 45 -15.89 -0.71 -6.48
N LYS A 46 -16.56 -0.65 -5.33
CA LYS A 46 -17.83 -1.37 -5.10
C LYS A 46 -18.89 -1.00 -6.15
N GLN A 47 -19.06 0.30 -6.40
CA GLN A 47 -20.01 0.77 -7.41
C GLN A 47 -19.68 0.24 -8.81
N LEU A 48 -18.43 0.36 -9.25
CA LEU A 48 -18.02 -0.05 -10.60
C LEU A 48 -18.05 -1.58 -10.79
N ALA A 49 -17.79 -2.35 -9.73
CA ALA A 49 -17.94 -3.79 -9.74
C ALA A 49 -19.41 -4.19 -9.85
N GLU A 50 -20.29 -3.56 -9.06
CA GLU A 50 -21.74 -3.79 -9.10
C GLU A 50 -22.32 -3.45 -10.48
N GLU A 51 -21.85 -2.36 -11.12
CA GLU A 51 -22.20 -2.00 -12.51
C GLU A 51 -21.81 -3.08 -13.54
N GLN A 52 -20.85 -3.97 -13.21
CA GLN A 52 -20.45 -5.13 -14.02
C GLN A 52 -21.16 -6.43 -13.59
N GLY A 53 -22.12 -6.35 -12.66
CA GLY A 53 -22.79 -7.52 -12.11
C GLY A 53 -21.93 -8.32 -11.12
N ILE A 54 -20.93 -7.69 -10.51
CA ILE A 54 -20.03 -8.32 -9.54
C ILE A 54 -20.22 -7.67 -8.18
N ASP A 55 -20.76 -8.41 -7.22
CA ASP A 55 -20.89 -7.96 -5.83
C ASP A 55 -19.60 -8.27 -5.05
N ILE A 56 -19.09 -7.27 -4.34
CA ILE A 56 -17.91 -7.43 -3.46
C ILE A 56 -18.19 -6.97 -2.04
N VAL A 57 -17.45 -7.54 -1.09
CA VAL A 57 -17.38 -7.07 0.29
C VAL A 57 -15.95 -6.69 0.65
N ILE A 58 -15.81 -5.64 1.47
CA ILE A 58 -14.53 -5.27 2.06
C ILE A 58 -14.39 -6.06 3.36
N THR A 59 -13.42 -6.97 3.39
CA THR A 59 -13.23 -7.91 4.51
C THR A 59 -12.32 -7.33 5.57
N ASP A 60 -11.38 -6.48 5.18
CA ASP A 60 -10.50 -5.75 6.08
C ASP A 60 -10.20 -4.35 5.53
N GLY A 61 -10.02 -3.40 6.44
CA GLY A 61 -9.64 -2.03 6.12
C GLY A 61 -8.48 -1.60 7.01
N ILE A 62 -8.76 -0.75 8.01
CA ILE A 62 -7.73 -0.40 8.98
C ILE A 62 -7.50 -1.54 9.98
N ARG A 63 -6.23 -1.83 10.26
CA ARG A 63 -5.81 -2.88 11.21
C ARG A 63 -4.82 -2.32 12.21
N THR A 64 -5.06 -2.49 13.50
CA THR A 64 -4.09 -2.08 14.53
C THR A 64 -2.82 -2.94 14.48
N LYS A 65 -1.71 -2.42 15.03
CA LYS A 65 -0.46 -3.20 15.17
C LYS A 65 -0.68 -4.51 15.94
N LYS A 66 -1.58 -4.51 16.92
CA LYS A 66 -1.92 -5.69 17.72
C LYS A 66 -2.62 -6.75 16.89
N GLU A 67 -3.61 -6.35 16.09
CA GLU A 67 -4.32 -7.25 15.18
C GLU A 67 -3.38 -7.82 14.12
N GLN A 68 -2.52 -6.98 13.53
CA GLN A 68 -1.51 -7.43 12.56
C GLN A 68 -0.53 -8.43 13.18
N ASN A 69 -0.07 -8.20 14.42
CA ASN A 69 0.78 -9.16 15.13
C ASN A 69 0.07 -10.50 15.40
N LYS A 70 -1.24 -10.48 15.62
CA LYS A 70 -2.05 -11.71 15.75
C LYS A 70 -2.11 -12.49 14.43
N LEU A 71 -2.25 -11.81 13.29
CA LEU A 71 -2.15 -12.46 11.97
C LEU A 71 -0.75 -13.01 11.72
N TYR A 72 0.29 -12.24 12.03
CA TYR A 72 1.68 -12.69 11.92
C TYR A 72 1.98 -13.93 12.77
N ALA A 73 1.32 -14.11 13.91
CA ALA A 73 1.49 -15.28 14.77
C ALA A 73 0.97 -16.59 14.14
N GLN A 74 0.00 -16.52 13.21
CA GLN A 74 -0.59 -17.71 12.56
C GLN A 74 0.45 -18.45 11.72
N GLY A 75 0.43 -19.79 11.80
CA GLY A 75 1.41 -20.67 11.16
C GLY A 75 2.83 -20.55 11.73
N ARG A 76 3.02 -19.79 12.81
CA ARG A 76 4.30 -19.60 13.50
C ARG A 76 4.20 -20.02 14.96
N THR A 77 3.64 -19.15 15.80
CA THR A 77 3.42 -19.41 17.22
C THR A 77 1.99 -19.89 17.50
N ASP A 78 1.05 -19.55 16.61
CA ASP A 78 -0.33 -20.01 16.62
C ASP A 78 -0.58 -21.01 15.48
N LYS A 79 -1.60 -21.86 15.64
CA LYS A 79 -2.03 -22.80 14.58
C LYS A 79 -2.68 -22.05 13.41
N GLY A 80 -2.65 -22.66 12.23
CA GLY A 80 -3.21 -22.12 11.00
C GLY A 80 -2.13 -21.96 9.93
N ASP A 81 -2.52 -21.47 8.76
CA ASP A 81 -1.60 -21.17 7.68
C ASP A 81 -0.95 -19.80 7.88
N ILE A 82 0.22 -19.59 7.25
CA ILE A 82 0.85 -18.28 7.24
C ILE A 82 0.06 -17.38 6.28
N VAL A 83 -0.71 -16.44 6.83
CA VAL A 83 -1.52 -15.48 6.06
C VAL A 83 -0.81 -14.15 5.82
N THR A 84 0.30 -13.87 6.52
CA THR A 84 1.07 -12.65 6.32
C THR A 84 2.53 -12.80 6.74
N HIS A 85 3.41 -12.03 6.11
CA HIS A 85 4.80 -11.86 6.52
C HIS A 85 5.06 -10.54 7.26
N ALA A 86 4.09 -9.62 7.26
CA ALA A 86 4.21 -8.30 7.89
C ALA A 86 3.87 -8.34 9.38
N ARG A 87 4.74 -7.79 10.23
CA ARG A 87 4.44 -7.54 11.65
C ARG A 87 3.63 -6.25 11.82
N GLY A 88 3.18 -5.99 13.04
CA GLY A 88 2.52 -4.74 13.39
C GLY A 88 3.39 -3.52 13.09
N GLY A 89 2.90 -2.66 12.19
CA GLY A 89 3.61 -1.50 11.66
C GLY A 89 4.34 -1.76 10.35
N GLU A 90 4.26 -2.97 9.79
CA GLU A 90 4.89 -3.35 8.54
C GLU A 90 3.88 -3.59 7.41
N SER A 91 2.61 -3.23 7.63
CA SER A 91 1.52 -3.35 6.66
C SER A 91 0.83 -2.00 6.45
N TYR A 92 0.46 -1.70 5.21
CA TYR A 92 -0.30 -0.50 4.85
C TYR A 92 -1.68 -0.42 5.54
N HIS A 93 -2.27 -1.55 5.94
CA HIS A 93 -3.47 -1.57 6.79
C HIS A 93 -3.25 -0.87 8.14
N ASN A 94 -2.02 -0.87 8.67
CA ASN A 94 -1.70 -0.18 9.93
C ASN A 94 -1.71 1.35 9.81
N TYR A 95 -1.78 1.84 8.58
CA TYR A 95 -1.74 3.25 8.22
C TYR A 95 -3.03 3.70 7.50
N GLY A 96 -4.06 2.84 7.44
CA GLY A 96 -5.32 3.16 6.76
C GLY A 96 -5.18 3.31 5.25
N LEU A 97 -4.16 2.68 4.66
CA LEU A 97 -3.76 2.81 3.26
C LEU A 97 -4.04 1.55 2.42
N ALA A 98 -4.72 0.57 3.00
CA ALA A 98 -5.05 -0.68 2.33
C ALA A 98 -6.43 -1.21 2.72
N ILE A 99 -6.99 -2.03 1.84
CA ILE A 99 -8.24 -2.77 2.01
C ILE A 99 -8.06 -4.18 1.46
N ASP A 100 -8.78 -5.13 2.04
CA ASP A 100 -8.92 -6.48 1.48
C ASP A 100 -10.36 -6.65 0.99
N TYR A 101 -10.54 -7.30 -0.16
CA TYR A 101 -11.86 -7.61 -0.69
C TYR A 101 -12.08 -9.11 -0.91
N ALA A 102 -13.35 -9.49 -0.99
CA ALA A 102 -13.81 -10.81 -1.42
C ALA A 102 -15.07 -10.67 -2.27
N LEU A 103 -15.36 -11.70 -3.08
CA LEU A 103 -16.58 -11.76 -3.87
C LEU A 103 -17.75 -12.14 -2.97
N LYS A 104 -18.92 -11.58 -3.23
CA LYS A 104 -20.17 -11.92 -2.56
C LYS A 104 -21.16 -12.44 -3.59
N LEU A 105 -21.66 -13.64 -3.37
CA LEU A 105 -22.62 -14.30 -4.24
C LEU A 105 -24.05 -13.80 -3.96
N ASP A 106 -24.95 -14.02 -4.92
CA ASP A 106 -26.38 -13.69 -4.82
C ASP A 106 -27.08 -14.30 -3.59
N ASN A 107 -26.62 -15.47 -3.14
CA ASN A 107 -27.13 -16.15 -1.95
C ASN A 107 -26.61 -15.52 -0.63
N GLY A 108 -25.76 -14.49 -0.72
CA GLY A 108 -25.13 -13.79 0.40
C GLY A 108 -23.82 -14.41 0.89
N GLU A 109 -23.36 -15.52 0.31
CA GLU A 109 -22.10 -16.17 0.64
C GLU A 109 -20.90 -15.33 0.19
N VAL A 110 -19.85 -15.30 1.00
CA VAL A 110 -18.59 -14.61 0.68
C VAL A 110 -17.54 -15.65 0.35
N ILE A 111 -16.92 -15.53 -0.83
CA ILE A 111 -15.97 -16.50 -1.35
C ILE A 111 -14.62 -15.85 -1.70
N TRP A 112 -13.55 -16.64 -1.58
CA TRP A 112 -12.18 -16.30 -1.95
C TRP A 112 -11.72 -17.09 -3.19
N ASP A 113 -12.61 -17.25 -4.16
CA ASP A 113 -12.34 -17.96 -5.40
C ASP A 113 -11.91 -16.99 -6.50
N ILE A 114 -10.63 -17.04 -6.87
CA ILE A 114 -10.05 -16.15 -7.87
C ILE A 114 -10.41 -16.54 -9.31
N GLU A 115 -11.03 -17.71 -9.52
CA GLU A 115 -11.45 -18.22 -10.83
C GLU A 115 -12.96 -18.08 -11.05
N HIS A 116 -13.72 -17.63 -10.04
CA HIS A 116 -15.16 -17.47 -10.12
C HIS A 116 -15.59 -16.47 -11.21
N ASP A 117 -16.54 -16.86 -12.04
CA ASP A 117 -17.18 -16.04 -13.10
C ASP A 117 -18.69 -16.05 -12.83
N GLY A 118 -19.13 -15.20 -11.90
CA GLY A 118 -20.52 -15.09 -11.47
C GLY A 118 -21.36 -14.24 -12.42
N ASN A 119 -20.74 -13.28 -13.11
CA ASN A 119 -21.41 -12.46 -14.12
C ASN A 119 -21.59 -13.18 -15.49
N GLY A 120 -20.90 -14.32 -15.69
CA GLY A 120 -21.04 -15.20 -16.84
C GLY A 120 -20.42 -14.66 -18.13
N ASN A 121 -19.46 -13.73 -18.03
CA ASN A 121 -18.86 -13.07 -19.19
C ASN A 121 -17.62 -13.81 -19.75
N GLY A 122 -17.22 -14.92 -19.12
CA GLY A 122 -16.06 -15.72 -19.51
C GLY A 122 -14.73 -15.25 -18.91
N LYS A 123 -14.76 -14.33 -17.93
CA LYS A 123 -13.59 -13.86 -17.18
C LYS A 123 -13.85 -14.04 -15.69
N ALA A 124 -12.79 -14.25 -14.94
CA ALA A 124 -12.90 -14.33 -13.49
C ALA A 124 -13.21 -12.95 -12.90
N ASP A 125 -14.31 -12.85 -12.16
CA ASP A 125 -14.80 -11.64 -11.49
C ASP A 125 -13.70 -11.02 -10.60
N TRP A 126 -12.92 -11.86 -9.92
CA TRP A 126 -11.81 -11.42 -9.07
C TRP A 126 -10.80 -10.56 -9.85
N MET A 127 -10.47 -10.99 -11.07
CA MET A 127 -9.51 -10.31 -11.94
C MET A 127 -10.09 -9.01 -12.51
N GLU A 128 -11.40 -8.99 -12.77
CA GLU A 128 -12.09 -7.79 -13.22
C GLU A 128 -12.13 -6.72 -12.12
N VAL A 129 -12.43 -7.11 -10.88
CA VAL A 129 -12.38 -6.23 -9.70
C VAL A 129 -10.96 -5.71 -9.48
N ALA A 130 -9.95 -6.58 -9.55
CA ALA A 130 -8.55 -6.16 -9.42
C ALA A 130 -8.15 -5.13 -10.50
N ARG A 131 -8.59 -5.32 -11.74
CA ARG A 131 -8.35 -4.37 -12.83
C ARG A 131 -9.04 -3.01 -12.55
N ILE A 132 -10.30 -3.02 -12.12
CA ILE A 132 -11.01 -1.79 -11.73
C ILE A 132 -10.26 -1.09 -10.59
N ALA A 133 -9.81 -1.83 -9.57
CA ALA A 133 -9.08 -1.26 -8.45
C ALA A 133 -7.79 -0.58 -8.92
N LYS A 134 -7.05 -1.20 -9.83
CA LYS A 134 -5.86 -0.61 -10.45
C LYS A 134 -6.17 0.65 -11.24
N ASP A 135 -7.26 0.66 -12.01
CA ASP A 135 -7.72 1.87 -12.72
C ASP A 135 -8.10 3.01 -11.75
N LEU A 136 -8.46 2.68 -10.51
CA LEU A 136 -8.73 3.64 -9.42
C LEU A 136 -7.47 4.05 -8.63
N GLY A 137 -6.29 3.56 -9.02
CA GLY A 137 -5.01 3.90 -8.40
C GLY A 137 -4.54 2.95 -7.29
N PHE A 138 -5.21 1.82 -7.08
CA PHE A 138 -4.69 0.80 -6.17
C PHE A 138 -3.56 -0.01 -6.81
N GLU A 139 -2.54 -0.32 -6.03
CA GLU A 139 -1.70 -1.48 -6.27
C GLU A 139 -2.42 -2.74 -5.78
N TRP A 140 -2.23 -3.85 -6.48
CA TRP A 140 -2.89 -5.13 -6.16
C TRP A 140 -1.88 -6.19 -5.74
N GLY A 141 -2.15 -6.86 -4.62
CA GLY A 141 -1.26 -7.90 -4.07
C GLY A 141 -1.16 -9.16 -4.94
N GLY A 142 -2.10 -9.39 -5.86
CA GLY A 142 -2.02 -10.47 -6.86
C GLY A 142 -0.92 -10.28 -7.90
N ASP A 143 -0.42 -9.04 -8.08
CA ASP A 143 0.70 -8.71 -8.97
C ASP A 143 2.07 -8.89 -8.31
N TRP A 144 2.13 -9.15 -6.99
CA TRP A 144 3.40 -9.32 -6.30
C TRP A 144 4.19 -10.53 -6.83
N PRO A 145 5.53 -10.40 -6.96
CA PRO A 145 6.36 -11.45 -7.56
C PRO A 145 6.45 -12.71 -6.70
N SER A 146 6.20 -12.59 -5.40
CA SER A 146 6.20 -13.69 -4.44
C SER A 146 5.18 -13.40 -3.34
N PHE A 147 4.59 -14.45 -2.77
CA PHE A 147 3.59 -14.34 -1.71
C PHE A 147 2.41 -13.46 -2.13
N LYS A 148 1.79 -13.83 -3.26
CA LYS A 148 0.63 -13.13 -3.80
C LYS A 148 -0.50 -13.09 -2.80
N ASP A 149 -0.98 -11.89 -2.54
CA ASP A 149 -2.10 -11.63 -1.63
C ASP A 149 -3.27 -11.10 -2.46
N TYR A 150 -4.07 -12.03 -2.98
CA TYR A 150 -5.11 -11.71 -3.95
C TYR A 150 -6.23 -10.78 -3.42
N PRO A 151 -6.61 -10.83 -2.14
CA PRO A 151 -7.53 -9.84 -1.55
C PRO A 151 -6.96 -8.42 -1.44
N HIS A 152 -5.64 -8.28 -1.33
CA HIS A 152 -5.01 -7.03 -0.88
C HIS A 152 -4.95 -5.95 -1.96
N LEU A 153 -5.41 -4.76 -1.61
CA LEU A 153 -5.33 -3.53 -2.40
C LEU A 153 -4.73 -2.41 -1.54
N GLN A 154 -3.76 -1.66 -2.06
CA GLN A 154 -3.14 -0.55 -1.35
C GLN A 154 -2.91 0.70 -2.20
N MET A 155 -2.86 1.86 -1.56
CA MET A 155 -2.36 3.10 -2.16
C MET A 155 -1.22 3.60 -1.26
N ASP A 156 0.01 3.57 -1.76
CA ASP A 156 1.19 3.91 -0.95
C ASP A 156 1.47 5.42 -0.89
N PHE A 157 0.93 6.18 -1.85
CA PHE A 157 1.18 7.62 -2.03
C PHE A 157 2.68 7.93 -2.16
N GLY A 158 3.46 7.01 -2.75
CA GLY A 158 4.91 7.11 -2.84
C GLY A 158 5.65 6.91 -1.52
N LEU A 159 4.97 6.50 -0.45
CA LEU A 159 5.58 6.27 0.87
C LEU A 159 5.82 4.78 1.12
N SER A 160 7.07 4.46 1.45
CA SER A 160 7.44 3.14 1.94
C SER A 160 6.96 2.90 3.37
N ILE A 161 6.81 1.63 3.73
CA ILE A 161 6.60 1.20 5.13
C ILE A 161 7.66 1.79 6.09
N ARG A 162 8.90 1.98 5.63
CA ARG A 162 9.98 2.56 6.46
C ARG A 162 9.68 4.01 6.82
N GLU A 163 9.23 4.81 5.87
CA GLU A 163 8.85 6.21 6.07
C GLU A 163 7.59 6.32 6.94
N LEU A 164 6.58 5.48 6.68
CA LEU A 164 5.37 5.42 7.49
C LEU A 164 5.67 5.08 8.97
N ARG A 165 6.61 4.16 9.21
CA ARG A 165 7.10 3.84 10.57
C ARG A 165 7.84 4.98 11.26
N ARG A 166 8.42 5.90 10.49
CA ARG A 166 9.12 7.10 10.99
C ARG A 166 8.21 8.31 11.18
N GLY A 167 6.91 8.14 10.91
CA GLY A 167 5.90 9.17 11.12
C GLY A 167 5.49 9.93 9.86
N GLU A 168 6.04 9.59 8.69
CA GLU A 168 5.53 10.15 7.43
C GLU A 168 4.10 9.70 7.16
N ARG A 169 3.31 10.57 6.54
CA ARG A 169 1.90 10.31 6.20
C ARG A 169 1.60 10.96 4.85
N PRO A 170 0.71 10.36 4.03
CA PRO A 170 0.22 11.03 2.83
C PRO A 170 -0.37 12.39 3.19
N SER A 171 -0.10 13.40 2.37
CA SER A 171 -0.77 14.69 2.48
C SER A 171 -2.21 14.59 1.96
N GLU A 172 -3.14 15.39 2.48
CA GLU A 172 -4.50 15.44 1.93
C GLU A 172 -4.56 16.10 0.51
N GLN A 173 -3.43 16.55 -0.06
CA GLN A 173 -3.35 17.38 -1.28
C GLN A 173 -2.66 16.73 -2.48
N THR A 174 -2.12 15.53 -2.35
CA THR A 174 -1.30 14.88 -3.40
C THR A 174 -2.16 14.26 -4.51
N TYR A 175 -2.78 15.04 -5.41
CA TYR A 175 -3.31 14.57 -6.73
C TYR A 175 -3.54 15.69 -7.78
N ALA A 176 -2.79 16.79 -7.76
CA ALA A 176 -2.93 17.83 -8.80
C ALA A 176 -1.97 17.67 -10.01
N ASP A 177 -0.85 16.95 -9.87
CA ASP A 177 0.26 17.13 -10.81
C ASP A 177 0.45 16.00 -11.85
N GLU A 178 -0.17 14.82 -11.70
CA GLU A 178 0.04 13.71 -12.67
C GLU A 178 -0.95 13.66 -13.85
N GLN A 179 -2.04 14.44 -13.84
CA GLN A 179 -2.99 14.49 -14.98
C GLN A 179 -2.72 15.65 -15.96
N ALA A 180 -1.70 16.48 -15.70
CA ALA A 180 -1.39 17.64 -16.54
C ALA A 180 -0.45 17.34 -17.72
N GLU A 181 0.23 16.18 -17.75
CA GLU A 181 1.26 15.88 -18.77
C GLU A 181 0.77 15.09 -19.99
N ASP A 182 -0.45 14.54 -20.00
CA ASP A 182 -0.99 13.74 -21.13
C ASP A 182 -1.89 14.55 -22.10
N MET A 183 -1.86 15.89 -22.04
CA MET A 183 -2.56 16.77 -23.00
C MET A 183 -1.63 17.81 -23.64
N GLY A 184 -0.37 17.46 -23.86
CA GLY A 184 0.63 18.25 -24.60
C GLY A 184 0.81 17.82 -26.05
#